data_AF-A0A660RE97-F1
#
_entry.id   AF-A0A660RE97-F1
#
_cell.length_a   1.000
_cell.length_b   1.000
_cell.length_c   1.000
_cell.angle_alpha   90.00
_cell.angle_beta   90.00
_cell.angle_gamma   90.00
#
_symmetry.space_group_name_H-M   'P 1'
#
loop_
_entity.id
_entity.type
_entity.pdbx_description
1 polymer ?
#
loop_
_entity_poly.entity_id
_entity_poly.type
_entity_poly.pdbx_seq_one_letter_code
_entity_poly.pdbx_strand_id
1 'polypeptide(L)'
;MKYGVSYFGNRILKHVEEDMKELKEIGFDVIVHTFSENDHKFYFRTMKDIVKLTRDLGMEVWIDPWGVGGVFGGEAFSNFLIENPSEWQITNRGRAVGSACFNSPKFREYMKRWLEAAVETG
;
A
#
# COMPACT_ATOMS: atom_id res chain seq x y z
N MET A 1 -7.29 9.14 23.77
CA MET A 1 -6.08 9.10 22.91
C MET A 1 -6.19 7.85 22.07
N LYS A 2 -5.89 7.90 20.77
CA LYS A 2 -5.91 6.72 19.89
C LYS A 2 -4.49 6.26 19.60
N TYR A 3 -4.27 4.95 19.51
CA TYR A 3 -2.98 4.38 19.11
C TYR A 3 -3.08 3.69 17.76
N GLY A 4 -2.08 3.94 16.89
CA GLY A 4 -2.03 3.36 15.55
C GLY A 4 -0.82 2.46 15.36
N VAL A 5 -0.97 1.46 14.48
CA VAL A 5 0.11 0.57 14.06
C VAL A 5 0.03 0.28 12.56
N SER A 6 1.18 0.22 11.91
CA SER A 6 1.26 -0.24 10.51
C SER A 6 1.34 -1.75 10.46
N TYR A 7 0.49 -2.36 9.65
CA TYR A 7 0.39 -3.80 9.53
C TYR A 7 1.02 -4.28 8.21
N PHE A 8 2.27 -4.77 8.33
CA PHE A 8 3.05 -5.38 7.24
C PHE A 8 2.87 -6.91 7.24
N GLY A 9 1.63 -7.38 7.37
CA GLY A 9 1.33 -8.81 7.47
C GLY A 9 1.22 -9.50 6.11
N ASN A 10 0.86 -10.78 6.16
CA ASN A 10 0.58 -11.59 4.96
C ASN A 10 -0.83 -11.32 4.41
N ARG A 11 -1.21 -12.00 3.32
CA ARG A 11 -2.56 -11.91 2.69
C ARG A 11 -3.42 -13.15 2.97
N ILE A 12 -3.18 -13.83 4.08
CA ILE A 12 -3.93 -15.01 4.53
C ILE A 12 -4.93 -14.54 5.59
N LEU A 13 -6.20 -14.43 5.19
CA LEU A 13 -7.24 -13.78 5.98
C LEU A 13 -7.36 -14.33 7.42
N LYS A 14 -7.17 -15.63 7.61
CA LYS A 14 -7.18 -16.27 8.95
C LYS A 14 -6.15 -15.64 9.89
N HIS A 15 -4.91 -15.46 9.43
CA HIS A 15 -3.85 -14.88 10.26
C HIS A 15 -4.05 -13.39 10.47
N VAL A 16 -4.56 -12.69 9.45
CA VAL A 16 -4.93 -11.28 9.61
C VAL A 16 -6.01 -11.12 10.69
N GLU A 17 -7.00 -12.00 10.75
CA GLU A 17 -8.03 -11.96 11.80
C GLU A 17 -7.46 -12.20 13.20
N GLU A 18 -6.56 -13.16 13.34
CA GLU A 18 -5.85 -13.44 14.60
C GLU A 18 -5.05 -12.19 15.03
N ASP A 19 -4.26 -11.61 14.13
CA ASP A 19 -3.44 -10.42 14.39
C ASP A 19 -4.29 -9.20 14.74
N MET A 20 -5.39 -8.94 14.02
CA MET A 20 -6.26 -7.78 14.31
C MET A 20 -6.95 -7.90 15.67
N LYS A 21 -7.34 -9.12 16.07
CA LYS A 21 -7.93 -9.37 17.40
C LYS A 21 -6.89 -9.13 18.50
N GLU A 22 -5.66 -9.61 18.32
CA GLU A 22 -4.56 -9.38 19.27
C GLU A 22 -4.22 -7.90 19.39
N LEU A 23 -4.05 -7.19 18.25
CA LEU A 23 -3.77 -5.75 18.25
C LEU A 23 -4.88 -4.95 18.93
N LYS A 24 -6.13 -5.34 18.74
CA LYS A 24 -7.27 -4.73 19.44
C LYS A 24 -7.23 -4.99 20.94
N GLU A 25 -6.91 -6.20 21.37
CA GLU A 25 -6.78 -6.55 22.80
C GLU A 25 -5.65 -5.77 23.48
N ILE A 26 -4.53 -5.56 22.78
CA ILE A 26 -3.41 -4.73 23.24
C ILE A 26 -3.82 -3.26 23.40
N GLY A 27 -4.80 -2.78 22.63
CA GLY A 27 -5.34 -1.43 22.71
C GLY A 27 -4.98 -0.51 21.54
N PHE A 28 -4.69 -1.08 20.36
CA PHE A 28 -4.62 -0.29 19.12
C PHE A 28 -6.02 0.02 18.57
N ASP A 29 -6.19 1.24 18.07
CA ASP A 29 -7.45 1.75 17.51
C ASP A 29 -7.39 1.95 15.99
N VAL A 30 -6.20 2.18 15.44
CA VAL A 30 -5.97 2.51 14.02
C VAL A 30 -5.00 1.53 13.39
N ILE A 31 -5.38 0.92 12.27
CA ILE A 31 -4.52 0.04 11.49
C ILE A 31 -4.18 0.72 10.16
N VAL A 32 -2.89 0.85 9.88
CA VAL A 32 -2.40 1.30 8.58
C VAL A 32 -2.03 0.08 7.74
N HIS A 33 -2.90 -0.29 6.81
CA HIS A 33 -2.65 -1.40 5.88
C HIS A 33 -1.81 -0.93 4.69
N THR A 34 -0.72 -1.65 4.41
CA THR A 34 0.07 -1.42 3.20
C THR A 34 -0.70 -1.91 1.97
N PHE A 35 -0.82 -1.08 0.94
CA PHE A 35 -1.44 -1.45 -0.33
C PHE A 35 -0.47 -1.19 -1.48
N SER A 36 0.40 -2.17 -1.71
CA SER A 36 1.46 -2.10 -2.73
C SER A 36 0.93 -2.33 -4.16
N GLU A 37 1.79 -2.15 -5.16
CA GLU A 37 1.44 -2.54 -6.55
C GLU A 37 1.15 -4.04 -6.69
N ASN A 38 1.83 -4.87 -5.90
CA ASN A 38 1.59 -6.31 -5.85
C ASN A 38 0.18 -6.62 -5.32
N ASP A 39 -0.23 -5.88 -4.29
CA ASP A 39 -1.58 -6.00 -3.72
C ASP A 39 -2.63 -5.58 -4.71
N HIS A 40 -2.45 -4.43 -5.37
CA HIS A 40 -3.37 -3.97 -6.40
C HIS A 40 -3.46 -4.97 -7.57
N LYS A 41 -2.34 -5.54 -8.00
CA LYS A 41 -2.31 -6.44 -9.16
C LYS A 41 -2.84 -7.85 -8.88
N PHE A 42 -2.57 -8.40 -7.70
CA PHE A 42 -2.80 -9.83 -7.43
C PHE A 42 -3.70 -10.11 -6.22
N TYR A 43 -3.79 -9.19 -5.26
CA TYR A 43 -4.49 -9.41 -4.00
C TYR A 43 -5.62 -8.41 -3.74
N PHE A 44 -6.10 -7.73 -4.78
CA PHE A 44 -7.03 -6.62 -4.62
C PHE A 44 -8.28 -7.01 -3.82
N ARG A 45 -8.94 -8.11 -4.19
CA ARG A 45 -10.12 -8.62 -3.46
C ARG A 45 -9.79 -8.98 -2.02
N THR A 46 -8.65 -9.63 -1.80
CA THR A 46 -8.17 -10.00 -0.46
C THR A 46 -7.91 -8.77 0.41
N MET A 47 -7.40 -7.67 -0.16
CA MET A 47 -7.29 -6.41 0.55
C MET A 47 -8.65 -5.83 0.94
N LYS A 48 -9.68 -5.94 0.08
CA LYS A 48 -11.05 -5.56 0.46
C LYS A 48 -11.54 -6.38 1.66
N ASP A 49 -11.30 -7.69 1.65
CA ASP A 49 -11.70 -8.57 2.74
C ASP A 49 -10.95 -8.23 4.05
N ILE A 50 -9.65 -7.90 3.97
CA ILE A 50 -8.83 -7.48 5.12
C ILE A 50 -9.30 -6.13 5.68
N VAL A 51 -9.57 -5.14 4.82
CA VAL A 51 -10.10 -3.84 5.23
C VAL A 51 -11.45 -4.01 5.91
N LYS A 52 -12.35 -4.77 5.29
CA LYS A 52 -13.66 -5.09 5.86
C LYS A 52 -13.53 -5.75 7.24
N LEU A 53 -12.71 -6.79 7.36
CA LEU A 53 -12.45 -7.51 8.60
C LEU A 53 -11.98 -6.57 9.72
N THR A 54 -11.02 -5.69 9.40
CA THR A 54 -10.49 -4.72 10.37
C THR A 54 -11.57 -3.75 10.85
N ARG A 55 -12.43 -3.29 9.94
CA ARG A 55 -13.58 -2.41 10.26
C ARG A 55 -14.68 -3.14 11.02
N ASP A 56 -14.96 -4.40 10.70
CA ASP A 56 -15.93 -5.24 11.42
C ASP A 56 -15.49 -5.48 12.86
N LEU A 57 -14.18 -5.53 13.11
CA LEU A 57 -13.59 -5.53 14.45
C LEU A 57 -13.63 -4.13 15.11
N GLY A 58 -14.22 -3.11 14.49
CA GLY A 58 -14.41 -1.78 15.06
C GLY A 58 -13.15 -0.93 15.11
N MET A 59 -12.11 -1.28 14.35
CA MET A 59 -10.87 -0.50 14.24
C MET A 59 -10.96 0.48 13.07
N GLU A 60 -10.27 1.61 13.19
CA GLU A 60 -10.10 2.57 12.11
C GLU A 60 -9.07 2.05 11.10
N VAL A 61 -9.33 2.22 9.81
CA VAL A 61 -8.47 1.72 8.72
C VAL A 61 -7.90 2.86 7.89
N TRP A 62 -6.59 2.84 7.71
CA TRP A 62 -5.85 3.72 6.81
C TRP A 62 -5.14 2.86 5.75
N ILE A 63 -5.03 3.39 4.53
CA ILE A 63 -4.31 2.73 3.42
C ILE A 63 -3.03 3.50 3.10
N ASP A 64 -1.92 2.79 3.03
CA ASP A 64 -0.59 3.33 2.75
C ASP A 64 -0.05 2.85 1.38
N PRO A 65 0.53 3.73 0.54
CA PRO A 65 1.04 3.39 -0.79
C PRO A 65 2.40 2.69 -0.80
N TRP A 66 2.70 1.87 0.22
CA TRP A 66 4.01 1.26 0.41
C TRP A 66 4.60 0.66 -0.88
N GLY A 67 5.79 1.14 -1.23
CA GLY A 67 6.60 0.70 -2.36
C GLY A 67 6.07 1.08 -3.75
N VAL A 68 4.93 1.74 -3.86
CA VAL A 68 4.38 2.16 -5.15
C VAL A 68 5.37 3.08 -5.87
N GLY A 69 5.68 2.74 -7.12
CA GLY A 69 6.65 3.44 -7.97
C GLY A 69 8.08 3.46 -7.42
N GLY A 70 8.41 2.67 -6.40
CA GLY A 70 9.71 2.73 -5.71
C GLY A 70 9.99 4.07 -5.02
N VAL A 71 8.95 4.81 -4.63
CA VAL A 71 9.06 6.14 -4.00
C VAL A 71 8.46 6.23 -2.60
N PHE A 72 7.65 5.25 -2.18
CA PHE A 72 7.02 5.18 -0.85
C PHE A 72 7.61 4.01 -0.03
N GLY A 73 8.94 3.95 0.05
CA GLY A 73 9.70 2.74 0.36
C GLY A 73 10.33 2.15 -0.90
N GLY A 74 11.38 1.34 -0.76
CA GLY A 74 12.21 0.87 -1.87
C GLY A 74 12.27 -0.65 -2.04
N GLU A 75 11.65 -1.39 -1.11
CA GLU A 75 11.84 -2.83 -0.97
C GLU A 75 10.79 -3.65 -1.71
N ALA A 76 9.61 -3.07 -1.98
CA ALA A 76 8.49 -3.79 -2.58
C ALA A 76 8.54 -3.81 -4.11
N PHE A 77 7.87 -4.82 -4.68
CA PHE A 77 7.65 -4.96 -6.12
C PHE A 77 7.02 -3.70 -6.75
N SER A 78 7.59 -3.23 -7.86
CA SER A 78 6.99 -2.19 -8.71
C SER A 78 6.94 -2.66 -10.17
N ASN A 79 5.74 -2.98 -10.64
CA ASN A 79 5.51 -3.29 -12.05
C ASN A 79 5.63 -2.02 -12.90
N PHE A 80 5.21 -0.87 -12.35
CA PHE A 80 5.30 0.42 -13.02
C PHE A 80 6.73 0.71 -13.46
N LEU A 81 7.72 0.53 -12.60
CA LEU A 81 9.13 0.80 -12.93
C LEU A 81 9.67 -0.12 -14.04
N ILE A 82 9.29 -1.40 -14.02
CA ILE A 82 9.72 -2.38 -15.03
C ILE A 82 9.15 -2.02 -16.41
N GLU A 83 7.88 -1.65 -16.48
CA GLU A 83 7.22 -1.33 -17.74
C GLU A 83 7.55 0.07 -18.26
N ASN A 84 8.09 0.95 -17.40
CA ASN A 84 8.26 2.39 -17.70
C ASN A 84 9.64 2.93 -17.30
N PRO A 85 10.75 2.38 -17.82
CA PRO A 85 12.11 2.85 -17.49
C PRO A 85 12.36 4.31 -17.88
N SER A 86 11.64 4.84 -18.89
CA SER A 86 11.71 6.25 -19.30
C SER A 86 11.11 7.21 -18.27
N GLU A 87 10.29 6.71 -17.35
CA GLU A 87 9.59 7.52 -16.34
C GLU A 87 10.35 7.58 -15.01
N TRP A 88 11.57 7.03 -14.96
CA TRP A 88 12.40 7.02 -13.77
C TRP A 88 12.95 8.40 -13.43
N GLN A 89 13.27 8.62 -12.16
CA GLN A 89 13.96 9.81 -11.71
C GLN A 89 15.39 9.84 -12.28
N ILE A 90 15.81 11.04 -12.69
CA ILE A 90 17.18 11.33 -13.08
C ILE A 90 17.80 12.21 -12.01
N THR A 91 18.91 11.75 -11.44
CA THR A 91 19.69 12.52 -10.46
C THR A 91 20.33 13.75 -11.09
N ASN A 92 20.81 14.68 -10.27
CA ASN A 92 21.59 15.84 -10.74
C ASN A 92 22.88 15.50 -11.51
N ARG A 93 23.29 14.23 -11.52
CA ARG A 93 24.43 13.71 -12.30
C ARG A 93 24.01 13.02 -13.60
N GLY A 94 22.75 13.11 -14.00
CA GLY A 94 22.24 12.47 -15.22
C GLY A 94 22.03 10.95 -15.09
N ARG A 95 22.12 10.38 -13.89
CA ARG A 95 21.93 8.94 -13.66
C ARG A 95 20.46 8.62 -13.34
N ALA A 96 19.90 7.63 -14.02
CA ALA A 96 18.60 7.05 -13.70
C ALA A 96 18.65 6.22 -12.41
N VAL A 97 17.62 6.34 -11.58
CA VAL A 97 17.44 5.55 -10.35
C VAL A 97 16.10 4.83 -10.39
N GLY A 98 16.02 3.66 -9.75
CA GLY A 98 14.84 2.78 -9.73
C GLY A 98 13.69 3.33 -8.89
N SER A 99 13.26 4.55 -9.18
CA SER A 99 12.16 5.26 -8.52
C SER A 99 11.46 6.14 -9.56
N ALA A 100 10.14 6.19 -9.52
CA ALA A 100 9.34 6.89 -10.52
C ALA A 100 9.49 8.40 -10.34
N CYS A 101 9.53 9.14 -11.44
CA CYS A 101 9.59 10.59 -11.42
C CYS A 101 8.23 11.17 -11.04
N PHE A 102 8.15 11.96 -9.96
CA PHE A 102 6.91 12.63 -9.54
C PHE A 102 6.36 13.63 -10.58
N ASN A 103 7.21 14.09 -11.50
CA ASN A 103 6.81 14.96 -12.61
C ASN A 103 6.35 14.18 -13.85
N SER A 104 6.52 12.84 -13.89
CA SER A 104 6.01 12.00 -14.97
C SER A 104 4.48 12.12 -15.03
N PRO A 105 3.90 12.54 -16.17
CA PRO A 105 2.46 12.51 -16.36
C PRO A 105 1.89 11.09 -16.21
N LYS A 106 2.64 10.09 -16.68
CA LYS A 106 2.26 8.68 -16.63
C LYS A 106 2.23 8.15 -15.19
N PHE A 107 3.21 8.51 -14.38
CA PHE A 107 3.22 8.12 -12.96
C PHE A 107 2.11 8.82 -12.18
N ARG A 108 1.86 10.10 -12.45
CA ARG A 108 0.74 10.84 -11.84
C ARG A 108 -0.61 10.20 -12.17
N GLU A 109 -0.81 9.77 -13.40
CA GLU A 109 -2.03 9.05 -13.80
C GLU A 109 -2.12 7.68 -13.11
N TYR A 110 -1.01 6.96 -13.01
CA TYR A 110 -0.94 5.71 -12.27
C TYR A 110 -1.33 5.89 -10.80
N MET A 111 -0.81 6.92 -10.13
CA MET A 111 -1.15 7.22 -8.74
C MET A 111 -2.62 7.57 -8.54
N LYS A 112 -3.26 8.25 -9.51
CA LYS A 112 -4.71 8.50 -9.46
C LYS A 112 -5.51 7.21 -9.48
N ARG A 113 -5.18 6.28 -10.38
CA ARG A 113 -5.81 4.96 -10.42
C ARG A 113 -5.55 4.15 -9.15
N TRP A 114 -4.33 4.24 -8.60
CA TRP A 114 -4.03 3.61 -7.32
C TRP A 114 -4.88 4.19 -6.19
N LEU A 115 -5.09 5.52 -6.14
CA LEU A 115 -5.96 6.17 -5.16
C LEU A 115 -7.41 5.73 -5.30
N GLU A 116 -7.93 5.64 -6.52
CA GLU A 116 -9.26 5.11 -6.80
C GLU A 116 -9.41 3.67 -6.28
N ALA A 117 -8.43 2.81 -6.58
CA ALA A 117 -8.40 1.44 -6.07
C ALA A 117 -8.32 1.38 -4.53
N ALA A 118 -7.50 2.24 -3.91
CA ALA A 118 -7.38 2.32 -2.45
C ALA A 118 -8.72 2.69 -1.81
N VAL A 119 -9.43 3.68 -2.35
CA VAL A 119 -10.79 4.06 -1.89
C VAL A 119 -11.77 2.89 -2.08
N GLU A 120 -11.66 2.14 -3.17
CA GLU A 120 -12.54 1.01 -3.44
C GLU A 120 -12.32 -0.17 -2.49
N THR A 121 -11.21 -0.21 -1.73
CA THR A 121 -10.99 -1.26 -0.72
C THR A 121 -11.93 -1.16 0.48
N GLY A 122 -12.50 0.02 0.75
CA GLY A 122 -13.49 0.27 1.82
C GLY A 122 -12.96 1.14 2.93
#